data_AF-A0A8J8D727-F1
#
_entry.id   AF-A0A8J8D727-F1
#
_cell.length_a   1.000
_cell.length_b   1.000
_cell.length_c   1.000
_cell.angle_alpha   90.00
_cell.angle_beta   90.00
_cell.angle_gamma   90.00
#
_symmetry.space_group_name_H-M   'P 1'
#
loop_
_entity.id
_entity.type
_entity.pdbx_description
1 polymer ?
#
loop_
_entity_poly.entity_id
_entity_poly.type
_entity_poly.pdbx_seq_one_letter_code
_entity_poly.pdbx_strand_id
1 'polypeptide(L)' 'MTTVIKKDTKRFLRELKTHYGDVWRIPRSNYLSKPDFVVIDPKSGRKTKVSFVSLDDGQVVGVVYDDLG' A
#
# COMPACT_ATOMS: atom_id res chain seq x y z
N MET A 1 -11.82 -7.42 -0.16
CA MET A 1 -12.62 -6.35 -0.79
C MET A 1 -11.73 -5.12 -0.87
N THR A 2 -11.52 -4.54 -2.05
CA THR A 2 -10.58 -3.42 -2.22
C THR A 2 -11.24 -2.11 -1.83
N THR A 3 -10.63 -1.38 -0.90
CA THR A 3 -11.10 -0.07 -0.43
C THR A 3 -10.42 1.04 -1.22
N VAL A 4 -11.17 2.03 -1.69
CA VAL A 4 -10.61 3.19 -2.38
C VAL A 4 -10.52 4.37 -1.42
N ILE A 5 -9.33 4.95 -1.30
CA ILE A 5 -9.07 6.10 -0.42
C ILE A 5 -8.59 7.27 -1.29
N LYS A 6 -9.19 8.46 -1.12
CA LYS A 6 -8.72 9.70 -1.74
C LYS A 6 -7.85 10.46 -0.74
N LYS A 7 -6.53 10.37 -0.85
CA LYS A 7 -5.56 11.02 0.04
C LYS A 7 -4.24 11.22 -0.68
N ASP A 8 -3.43 12.18 -0.21
CA ASP A 8 -2.04 12.30 -0.65
C ASP A 8 -1.30 10.98 -0.40
N THR A 9 -0.92 10.32 -1.49
CA THR A 9 -0.28 9.01 -1.44
C THR A 9 1.02 9.02 -0.65
N LYS A 10 1.86 10.05 -0.85
CA LYS A 10 3.17 10.13 -0.19
C LYS A 10 3.00 10.25 1.32
N ARG A 11 2.05 11.08 1.76
CA ARG A 11 1.70 11.22 3.16
C ARG A 11 1.16 9.92 3.73
N PHE A 12 0.26 9.25 3.00
CA PHE A 12 -0.31 7.97 3.44
C PHE A 12 0.76 6.88 3.63
N LEU A 13 1.64 6.69 2.64
CA LEU A 13 2.74 5.72 2.73
C LEU A 13 3.72 6.06 3.85
N ARG A 14 3.97 7.36 4.09
CA ARG A 14 4.79 7.81 5.21
C ARG A 14 4.17 7.44 6.56
N GLU A 15 2.87 7.67 6.73
CA GLU A 15 2.13 7.28 7.92
C GLU A 15 2.21 5.75 8.12
N LEU A 16 1.99 4.96 7.06
CA LEU A 16 2.14 3.50 7.14
C LEU A 16 3.54 3.07 7.56
N LYS A 17 4.59 3.72 7.04
CA LYS A 17 5.97 3.42 7.41
C LYS A 17 6.26 3.73 8.87
N THR A 18 5.65 4.78 9.42
CA THR A 18 5.75 5.11 10.84
C THR A 18 5.03 4.08 11.71
N HIS A 19 3.90 3.53 11.28
CA HIS A 19 3.09 2.60 12.08
C HIS A 19 3.52 1.14 11.99
N TYR A 20 3.93 0.66 10.80
CA TYR A 20 4.17 -0.76 10.54
C TYR A 20 5.65 -1.13 10.41
N GLY A 21 6.56 -0.15 10.25
CA GLY A 21 8.01 -0.38 10.11
C GLY A 21 8.43 -0.96 8.75
N ASP A 22 7.76 -2.01 8.30
CA ASP A 22 8.07 -2.79 7.10
C ASP A 22 7.15 -2.42 5.93
N VAL A 23 7.51 -1.35 5.20
CA VAL A 23 6.76 -0.88 4.02
C VAL A 23 7.64 -0.98 2.78
N TRP A 24 7.34 -1.93 1.90
CA TRP A 24 8.17 -2.30 0.77
C TRP A 24 7.49 -1.95 -0.54
N ARG A 25 8.22 -1.31 -1.45
CA ARG A 25 7.75 -1.11 -2.82
C ARG A 25 8.07 -2.36 -3.63
N ILE A 26 7.05 -3.12 -4.02
CA ILE A 26 7.23 -4.34 -4.81
C ILE A 26 6.37 -4.26 -6.07
N PRO A 27 6.93 -3.69 -7.15
CA PRO A 27 6.20 -3.57 -8.40
C PRO A 27 5.76 -4.93 -8.92
N ARG A 28 4.54 -5.00 -9.46
CA ARG A 28 3.96 -6.24 -10.03
C ARG A 28 3.87 -7.42 -9.06
N SER A 29 3.93 -7.18 -7.74
CA SER A 29 3.74 -8.25 -6.76
C SER A 29 2.37 -8.91 -6.88
N ASN A 30 2.32 -10.23 -6.72
CA ASN A 30 1.06 -10.98 -6.69
C ASN A 30 0.15 -10.53 -5.53
N TYR A 31 0.71 -10.03 -4.44
CA TYR A 31 -0.05 -9.44 -3.33
C TYR A 31 -0.90 -8.24 -3.79
N LEU A 32 -0.47 -7.51 -4.82
CA LEU A 32 -1.17 -6.35 -5.37
C LEU A 32 -2.14 -6.68 -6.50
N SER A 33 -2.35 -7.98 -6.80
CA SER A 33 -3.37 -8.43 -7.76
C SER A 33 -4.79 -8.15 -7.26
N LYS A 34 -5.00 -8.24 -5.93
CA LYS A 34 -6.25 -7.91 -5.24
C LYS A 34 -5.92 -7.05 -4.01
N PRO A 35 -5.63 -5.75 -4.21
CA PRO A 35 -5.11 -4.96 -3.11
C PRO A 35 -6.17 -4.68 -2.05
N ASP A 36 -5.74 -4.54 -0.80
CA ASP A 36 -6.61 -4.09 0.29
C ASP A 36 -7.05 -2.64 0.07
N PHE A 37 -6.12 -1.80 -0.41
CA PHE A 37 -6.36 -0.39 -0.66
C PHE A 37 -5.87 0.06 -2.03
N VAL A 38 -6.64 0.97 -2.63
CA VAL A 38 -6.19 1.82 -3.74
C VAL A 38 -6.25 3.26 -3.26
N VAL A 39 -5.08 3.86 -3.11
CA VAL A 39 -4.93 5.25 -2.70
C VAL A 39 -4.82 6.11 -3.94
N ILE A 40 -5.70 7.09 -4.07
CA ILE A 40 -5.74 8.02 -5.19
C ILE A 40 -5.34 9.40 -4.68
N ASP A 41 -4.24 9.94 -5.19
CA ASP A 41 -3.85 11.32 -4.94
C ASP A 41 -4.85 12.25 -5.64
N PRO A 42 -5.63 13.05 -4.89
CA PRO A 42 -6.64 13.93 -5.48
C PRO A 42 -6.03 15.06 -6.32
N LYS A 43 -4.75 15.41 -6.11
CA LYS A 43 -4.08 16.48 -6.86
C LYS A 43 -3.54 16.00 -8.19
N SER A 44 -2.92 14.82 -8.21
CA SER A 44 -2.23 14.29 -9.41
C SER A 44 -3.00 13.19 -10.13
N GLY A 45 -4.05 12.63 -9.51
CA GLY A 45 -4.77 11.46 -10.02
C GLY A 45 -4.00 10.15 -9.92
N ARG A 46 -2.75 10.18 -9.43
CA ARG A 46 -1.89 9.00 -9.28
C ARG A 46 -2.53 7.99 -8.34
N LYS A 47 -2.40 6.71 -8.70
CA LYS A 47 -2.99 5.60 -7.95
C LYS A 47 -1.90 4.71 -7.40
N THR A 48 -2.05 4.31 -6.16
CA THR A 48 -1.11 3.41 -5.50
C THR A 48 -1.89 2.26 -4.91
N LYS A 49 -1.52 1.05 -5.32
CA LYS A 49 -2.05 -0.18 -4.74
C LYS A 49 -1.29 -0.46 -3.46
N VAL A 50 -1.98 -0.85 -2.41
CA VAL A 50 -1.40 -1.18 -1.12
C VAL A 50 -2.03 -2.47 -0.61
N SER A 51 -1.22 -3.36 -0.04
CA SER A 51 -1.70 -4.58 0.60
C SER A 51 -0.91 -4.89 1.85
N PHE A 52 -1.59 -5.48 2.82
CA PHE A 52 -1.03 -5.95 4.06
C PHE A 52 -0.70 -7.44 3.91
N VAL A 53 0.52 -7.82 4.25
CA VAL A 53 1.03 -9.19 4.13
C VAL A 53 1.53 -9.67 5.48
N SER A 54 1.05 -10.83 5.91
CA SER A 54 1.60 -11.50 7.09
C SER A 54 2.84 -12.28 6.67
N LEU A 55 3.96 -12.06 7.36
CA LEU A 55 5.14 -12.92 7.25
C LEU A 55 4.94 -14.21 8.08
N ASP A 56 5.62 -15.28 7.69
CA ASP A 56 5.43 -16.68 8.15
C ASP A 56 5.54 -16.90 9.67
N ASP A 57 6.11 -15.93 10.38
CA ASP A 57 6.30 -15.85 11.82
C ASP A 57 5.04 -15.37 12.58
N GLY A 58 3.94 -15.11 11.88
CA GLY A 58 2.60 -14.91 12.46
C GLY A 58 2.43 -13.60 13.24
N GLN A 59 3.45 -12.74 13.29
CA GLN A 59 3.42 -11.47 14.05
C GLN A 59 3.86 -10.22 13.29
N VAL A 60 4.17 -10.27 12.00
CA VAL A 60 4.52 -9.04 11.26
C VAL A 60 3.61 -8.87 10.05
N VAL A 61 2.82 -7.80 10.07
CA VAL A 61 2.00 -7.35 8.93
C VAL A 61 2.82 -6.33 8.14
N GLY A 62 3.63 -6.81 7.21
CA GLY A 62 4.32 -5.96 6.25
C GLY A 62 3.33 -5.27 5.31
N VAL A 63 3.72 -4.13 4.76
CA VAL A 63 2.94 -3.41 3.76
C VAL A 63 3.69 -3.48 2.44
N VAL A 64 3.03 -3.99 1.40
CA VAL A 64 3.53 -3.92 0.03
C VAL A 64 2.75 -2.89 -0.75
N TYR A 65 3.45 -2.11 -1.57
CA TYR A 65 2.80 -1.13 -2.43
C TYR A 65 3.45 -1.02 -3.81
N ASP A 66 2.66 -0.55 -4.78
CA ASP A 66 3.12 -0.19 -6.11
C ASP A 66 2.34 1.01 -6.64
N ASP A 67 3.06 1.90 -7.31
CA ASP A 67 2.51 3.08 -7.96
C ASP A 67 2.13 2.73 -9.39
N LEU A 68 0.85 2.89 -9.71
CA LEU A 68 0.36 2.89 -11.08
C LEU A 68 0.60 4.31 -11.60
N GLY A 69 1.72 4.48 -12.33
CA GLY A 69 2.16 5.74 -12.92
C GLY A 69 1.07 6.49 -13.65
#